data_AF-A0A9Q0X4D8-F1
#
_entry.id   AF-A0A9Q0X4D8-F1
#
_cell.length_a   1.000
_cell.length_b   1.000
_cell.length_c   1.000
_cell.angle_alpha   90.00
_cell.angle_beta   90.00
_cell.angle_gamma   90.00
#
_symmetry.space_group_name_H-M   'P 1'
#
loop_
_entity.id
_entity.type
_entity.pdbx_description
1 polymer ?
#
loop_
_entity_poly.entity_id
_entity_poly.type
_entity_poly.pdbx_seq_one_letter_code
_entity_poly.pdbx_strand_id
1 'polypeptide(L)'
;MRKVNVKQKKRLIKKIVKNDKRQESEAEELPAKKKCTETCAPKSVAQEKVEEKSIDKLIEDELKELGDKNKRRFLSLDSGCNGVIFVQMRKIDGDPCPKDIVQHMMTSAASTRKHMSRFILRVLPIEVACYASEEEISRAIAPVVEKYFPVDTQDPQK
;
A
#
# COMPACT_ATOMS: atom_id res chain seq x y z
N MET A 1 1.80 -28.49 23.45
CA MET A 1 1.00 -27.28 23.75
C MET A 1 1.63 -26.50 24.91
N ARG A 2 2.25 -25.34 24.67
CA ARG A 2 2.74 -24.45 25.74
C ARG A 2 1.79 -23.26 25.86
N LYS A 3 0.98 -23.22 26.92
CA LYS A 3 0.08 -22.10 27.22
C LYS A 3 0.92 -20.90 27.68
N VAL A 4 1.16 -19.92 26.82
CA VAL A 4 1.82 -18.67 27.20
C VAL A 4 0.83 -17.82 28.00
N ASN A 5 1.23 -17.49 29.22
CA ASN A 5 0.38 -16.92 30.26
C ASN A 5 0.03 -15.45 29.97
N VAL A 6 -1.26 -15.18 29.69
CA VAL A 6 -1.84 -13.86 29.36
C VAL A 6 -1.44 -12.76 30.36
N LYS A 7 -1.13 -13.13 31.61
CA LYS A 7 -0.69 -12.21 32.66
C LYS A 7 0.69 -11.59 32.41
N GLN A 8 1.60 -12.30 31.74
CA GLN A 8 2.92 -11.77 31.36
C GLN A 8 2.83 -10.81 30.18
N LYS A 9 1.98 -11.10 29.18
CA LYS A 9 1.75 -10.21 28.02
C LYS A 9 1.13 -8.87 28.44
N LYS A 10 0.20 -8.87 29.41
CA LYS A 10 -0.36 -7.62 29.98
C LYS A 10 0.68 -6.78 30.74
N ARG A 11 1.66 -7.41 31.40
CA ARG A 11 2.75 -6.68 32.08
C ARG A 11 3.72 -6.02 31.09
N LEU A 12 3.98 -6.66 29.94
CA LEU A 12 4.85 -6.09 28.90
C LEU A 12 4.20 -4.87 28.24
N ILE A 13 2.91 -4.96 27.90
CA ILE A 13 2.15 -3.84 27.32
C ILE A 13 2.09 -2.66 28.30
N LYS A 14 1.88 -2.92 29.60
CA LYS A 14 1.84 -1.85 30.62
C LYS A 14 3.21 -1.18 30.86
N LYS A 15 4.32 -1.87 30.59
CA LYS A 15 5.68 -1.28 30.63
C LYS A 15 5.95 -0.40 29.41
N ILE A 16 5.53 -0.82 28.22
CA ILE A 16 5.69 -0.03 26.97
C ILE A 16 4.93 1.29 27.07
N VAL A 17 3.67 1.25 27.52
CA VAL A 17 2.82 2.46 27.67
C VAL A 17 3.35 3.44 28.73
N LYS A 18 4.21 2.98 29.67
CA LYS A 18 4.76 3.84 30.73
C LYS A 18 6.03 4.58 30.29
N ASN A 19 6.74 4.10 29.27
CA ASN A 19 7.91 4.78 28.72
C ASN A 19 7.54 5.95 27.79
N ASP A 20 6.36 5.92 27.17
CA ASP A 20 5.91 6.97 26.24
C ASP A 20 5.37 8.24 26.94
N LYS A 21 5.31 8.27 28.27
CA LYS A 21 4.74 9.38 29.06
C LYS A 21 5.76 10.23 29.82
N ARG A 22 7.04 10.13 29.51
CA ARG A 22 8.08 10.96 30.15
C ARG A 22 9.03 11.53 29.12
N GLN A 23 8.58 12.57 28.42
CA GLN A 23 9.39 13.69 27.95
C GLN A 23 8.45 14.79 27.45
N GLU A 24 8.28 15.81 28.30
CA GLU A 24 7.66 17.11 27.99
C GLU A 24 8.79 18.17 28.04
N SER A 25 8.68 19.14 27.12
CA SER A 25 9.23 20.51 27.14
C SER A 25 10.74 20.77 27.32
N GLU A 26 11.35 21.42 26.31
CA GLU A 26 11.97 22.75 26.47
C GLU A 26 12.13 23.43 25.10
N ALA A 27 11.99 24.76 25.08
CA ALA A 27 11.86 25.60 23.92
C ALA A 27 13.19 26.32 23.61
N GLU A 28 13.63 26.36 22.34
CA GLU A 28 14.39 27.50 21.81
C GLU A 28 14.49 27.50 20.26
N GLU A 29 14.15 28.67 19.71
CA GLU A 29 14.57 29.33 18.46
C GLU A 29 14.25 28.79 17.04
N LEU A 30 13.56 29.66 16.28
CA LEU A 30 13.29 29.61 14.84
C LEU A 30 14.56 29.84 14.00
N PRO A 31 14.63 29.31 12.77
CA PRO A 31 14.95 30.23 11.67
C PRO A 31 14.13 30.06 10.37
N ALA A 32 13.73 31.22 9.87
CA ALA A 32 13.62 31.63 8.47
C ALA A 32 12.67 30.90 7.50
N LYS A 33 11.49 31.51 7.35
CA LYS A 33 10.61 31.45 6.18
C LYS A 33 11.38 31.64 4.87
N LYS A 34 11.31 30.68 3.95
CA LYS A 34 11.52 30.95 2.50
C LYS A 34 10.16 31.22 1.87
N LYS A 35 9.80 32.51 1.82
CA LYS A 35 8.75 33.03 0.93
C LYS A 35 9.21 32.81 -0.51
N CYS A 36 8.44 32.05 -1.30
CA CYS A 36 8.49 32.16 -2.75
C CYS A 36 7.31 33.06 -3.15
N THR A 37 7.62 34.33 -3.42
CA THR A 37 6.69 35.28 -4.04
C THR A 37 7.18 35.51 -5.46
N GLU A 38 6.47 34.95 -6.44
CA GLU A 38 6.25 35.66 -7.69
C GLU A 38 4.75 35.70 -7.95
N THR A 39 4.27 36.94 -8.02
CA THR A 39 2.89 37.36 -8.23
C THR A 39 2.58 37.24 -9.72
N CYS A 40 1.46 36.62 -10.07
CA CYS A 40 0.63 37.07 -11.18
C CYS A 40 -0.82 36.61 -10.96
N ALA A 41 -1.70 37.56 -10.70
CA ALA A 41 -3.15 37.42 -10.71
C ALA A 41 -3.72 38.63 -11.51
N PRO A 42 -5.02 38.71 -11.81
CA PRO A 42 -5.92 37.69 -12.39
C PRO A 42 -6.85 38.30 -13.47
N LYS A 43 -7.55 37.46 -14.24
CA LYS A 43 -8.87 37.76 -14.87
C LYS A 43 -9.59 36.42 -15.10
N SER A 44 -10.89 36.19 -14.94
CA SER A 44 -11.99 36.72 -14.15
C SER A 44 -13.23 35.89 -14.56
N VAL A 45 -13.90 35.27 -13.59
CA VAL A 45 -15.33 34.89 -13.52
C VAL A 45 -15.88 33.80 -14.46
N ALA A 46 -16.20 32.65 -13.86
CA ALA A 46 -17.53 32.04 -13.97
C ALA A 46 -17.89 31.44 -12.60
N GLN A 47 -18.90 32.03 -11.96
CA GLN A 47 -19.43 31.58 -10.68
C GLN A 47 -20.34 30.37 -10.93
N GLU A 48 -19.86 29.19 -10.56
CA GLU A 48 -20.71 28.06 -10.21
C GLU A 48 -20.71 27.96 -8.69
N LYS A 49 -21.89 27.82 -8.07
CA LYS A 49 -22.08 27.74 -6.62
C LYS A 49 -21.45 26.44 -6.09
N VAL A 50 -20.14 26.45 -5.93
CA VAL A 50 -19.42 25.50 -5.09
C VAL A 50 -19.62 26.02 -3.67
N GLU A 51 -20.34 25.27 -2.84
CA GLU A 51 -20.24 25.46 -1.40
C GLU A 51 -18.75 25.34 -1.05
N GLU A 52 -18.10 26.48 -0.81
CA GLU A 52 -16.72 26.56 -0.36
C GLU A 52 -16.66 25.93 1.03
N LYS A 53 -16.53 24.60 1.07
CA LYS A 53 -16.09 23.90 2.25
C LYS A 53 -14.77 24.55 2.65
N SER A 54 -14.71 25.09 3.86
CA SER A 54 -13.46 25.64 4.40
C SER A 54 -12.35 24.60 4.26
N ILE A 55 -11.11 25.06 4.10
CA ILE A 55 -9.93 24.20 3.95
C ILE A 55 -9.88 23.14 5.06
N ASP A 56 -10.26 23.51 6.29
CA ASP A 56 -10.36 22.61 7.43
C ASP A 56 -11.34 21.45 7.20
N LYS A 57 -12.50 21.71 6.58
CA LYS A 57 -13.50 20.68 6.25
C LYS A 57 -13.00 19.73 5.17
N LEU A 58 -12.25 20.22 4.18
CA LEU A 58 -11.64 19.38 3.15
C LEU A 58 -10.57 18.46 3.76
N ILE A 59 -9.75 18.98 4.68
CA ILE A 59 -8.76 18.18 5.40
C ILE A 59 -9.46 17.12 6.27
N GLU A 60 -10.52 17.47 6.97
CA GLU A 60 -11.31 16.52 7.77
C GLU A 60 -11.95 15.42 6.91
N ASP A 61 -12.47 15.76 5.74
CA ASP A 61 -13.03 14.81 4.77
C ASP A 61 -11.94 13.84 4.26
N GLU A 62 -10.74 14.34 3.90
CA GLU A 62 -9.59 13.52 3.47
C GLU A 62 -9.10 12.59 4.59
N LEU A 63 -8.95 13.11 5.82
CA LEU A 63 -8.53 12.31 6.97
C LEU A 63 -9.51 11.20 7.27
N LYS A 64 -10.82 11.47 7.13
CA LYS A 64 -11.87 10.47 7.30
C LYS A 64 -11.78 9.38 6.24
N GLU A 65 -11.54 9.76 4.97
CA GLU A 65 -11.35 8.81 3.88
C GLU A 65 -10.10 7.94 4.06
N LEU A 66 -8.97 8.52 4.47
CA LEU A 66 -7.72 7.79 4.74
C LEU A 66 -7.84 6.86 5.97
N GLY A 67 -8.71 7.23 6.92
CA GLY A 67 -9.05 6.43 8.10
C GLY A 67 -9.87 5.18 7.77
N ASP A 68 -10.64 5.20 6.69
CA ASP A 68 -11.47 4.08 6.26
C ASP A 68 -10.60 2.94 5.73
N LYS A 69 -10.31 1.97 6.59
CA LYS A 69 -9.60 0.73 6.23
C LYS A 69 -10.27 0.00 5.07
N ASN A 70 -11.57 0.20 4.86
CA ASN A 70 -12.35 -0.39 3.78
C ASN A 70 -12.18 0.30 2.41
N LYS A 71 -11.49 1.44 2.31
CA LYS A 71 -11.21 2.10 1.02
C LYS A 71 -9.78 1.89 0.52
N ARG A 72 -8.90 1.31 1.35
CA ARG A 72 -7.50 1.04 0.99
C ARG A 72 -7.37 0.04 -0.16
N ARG A 73 -6.78 0.43 -1.29
CA ARG A 73 -6.51 -0.50 -2.41
C ARG A 73 -5.58 -1.65 -2.04
N PHE A 74 -4.61 -1.36 -1.16
CA PHE A 74 -3.62 -2.33 -0.69
C PHE A 74 -3.73 -2.57 0.81
N LEU A 75 -3.61 -3.84 1.21
CA LEU A 75 -3.62 -4.30 2.58
C LEU A 75 -2.36 -5.14 2.81
N SER A 76 -1.63 -4.88 3.90
CA SER A 76 -0.52 -5.74 4.30
C SER A 76 -1.09 -7.00 4.97
N LEU A 77 -0.73 -8.17 4.46
CA LEU A 77 -1.05 -9.45 5.08
C LEU A 77 0.15 -9.91 5.90
N ASP A 78 -0.09 -10.16 7.18
CA ASP A 78 0.90 -10.80 8.05
C ASP A 78 0.81 -12.32 7.87
N SER A 79 1.82 -12.88 7.21
CA SER A 79 1.95 -14.33 7.01
C SER A 79 2.69 -15.02 8.16
N GLY A 80 3.31 -14.26 9.06
CA GLY A 80 4.25 -14.78 10.05
C GLY A 80 5.59 -15.28 9.47
N CYS A 81 5.80 -15.16 8.16
CA CYS A 81 7.07 -15.52 7.51
C CYS A 81 8.05 -14.34 7.53
N ASN A 82 9.31 -14.60 7.91
CA ASN A 82 10.35 -13.59 7.89
C ASN A 82 10.92 -13.37 6.49
N GLY A 83 11.25 -12.12 6.15
CA GLY A 83 11.92 -11.76 4.89
C GLY A 83 10.99 -11.68 3.67
N VAL A 84 9.69 -11.94 3.85
CA VAL A 84 8.68 -11.80 2.79
C VAL A 84 7.51 -10.98 3.32
N ILE A 85 7.04 -10.03 2.52
CA ILE A 85 5.85 -9.24 2.80
C ILE A 85 4.77 -9.61 1.77
N PHE A 86 3.55 -9.83 2.24
CA PHE A 86 2.40 -10.05 1.38
C PHE A 86 1.56 -8.78 1.32
N VAL A 87 1.28 -8.33 0.11
CA VAL A 87 0.42 -7.18 -0.14
C VAL A 87 -0.81 -7.67 -0.88
N GLN A 88 -1.95 -7.67 -0.21
CA GLN A 88 -3.23 -7.98 -0.82
C GLN A 88 -3.79 -6.75 -1.50
N MET A 89 -4.14 -6.92 -2.78
CA MET A 89 -4.85 -5.92 -3.55
C MET A 89 -6.34 -6.26 -3.55
N ARG A 90 -7.19 -5.25 -3.37
CA ARG A 90 -8.62 -5.41 -3.60
C ARG A 90 -8.91 -5.33 -5.09
N LYS A 91 -9.65 -6.31 -5.61
CA LYS A 91 -10.13 -6.29 -6.99
C LYS A 91 -11.30 -5.32 -7.06
N ILE A 92 -11.08 -4.20 -7.73
CA ILE A 92 -12.10 -3.22 -8.12
C ILE A 92 -12.11 -3.21 -9.65
N ASP A 93 -13.28 -3.13 -10.26
CA ASP A 93 -13.39 -3.09 -11.71
C ASP A 93 -12.63 -1.88 -12.27
N GLY A 94 -11.70 -2.15 -13.20
CA GLY A 94 -10.82 -1.14 -13.81
C GLY A 94 -9.44 -1.00 -13.16
N ASP A 95 -9.19 -1.63 -12.01
CA ASP A 95 -7.84 -1.66 -11.43
C ASP A 95 -6.91 -2.63 -12.18
N PRO A 96 -5.60 -2.34 -12.27
CA PRO A 96 -4.63 -3.19 -12.96
C PRO A 96 -4.45 -4.54 -12.26
N CYS A 97 -4.14 -5.58 -13.03
CA CYS A 97 -3.82 -6.87 -12.43
C CYS A 97 -2.47 -6.80 -11.68
N PRO A 98 -2.21 -7.68 -10.69
CA PRO A 98 -0.91 -7.74 -10.02
C PRO A 98 0.27 -7.90 -11.00
N LYS A 99 0.07 -8.64 -12.09
CA LYS A 99 1.04 -8.77 -13.19
C LYS A 99 1.39 -7.41 -13.80
N ASP A 100 0.39 -6.59 -14.12
CA ASP A 100 0.59 -5.29 -14.78
C ASP A 100 1.33 -4.31 -13.86
N ILE A 101 1.01 -4.34 -12.57
CA ILE A 101 1.72 -3.53 -11.55
C ILE A 101 3.19 -3.93 -11.51
N VAL A 102 3.49 -5.23 -11.41
CA VAL A 102 4.88 -5.71 -11.38
C VAL A 102 5.59 -5.40 -12.69
N GLN A 103 4.95 -5.58 -13.84
CA GLN A 103 5.51 -5.24 -15.15
C GLN A 103 5.83 -3.75 -15.25
N HIS A 104 4.95 -2.89 -14.76
CA HIS A 104 5.20 -1.44 -14.72
C HIS A 104 6.36 -1.11 -13.78
N MET A 105 6.44 -1.73 -12.59
CA MET A 105 7.56 -1.54 -11.67
C MET A 105 8.89 -1.94 -12.32
N MET A 106 8.95 -3.09 -12.99
CA MET A 106 10.16 -3.57 -13.64
C MET A 106 10.54 -2.72 -14.84
N THR A 107 9.57 -2.31 -15.66
CA THR A 107 9.78 -1.41 -16.81
C THR A 107 10.30 -0.05 -16.36
N SER A 108 9.71 0.53 -15.32
CA SER A 108 10.12 1.82 -14.75
C SER A 108 11.51 1.74 -14.09
N ALA A 109 11.83 0.63 -13.41
CA ALA A 109 13.16 0.41 -12.87
C ALA A 109 14.21 0.28 -13.98
N ALA A 110 13.88 -0.41 -15.08
CA ALA A 110 14.76 -0.56 -16.24
C ALA A 110 15.00 0.78 -16.97
N SER A 111 13.96 1.59 -17.16
CA SER A 111 14.05 2.87 -17.86
C SER A 111 14.78 3.94 -17.04
N THR A 112 14.46 4.07 -15.75
CA THR A 112 15.06 5.09 -14.88
C THR A 112 16.41 4.67 -14.30
N ARG A 113 16.74 3.38 -14.33
CA ARG A 113 17.87 2.75 -13.60
C ARG A 113 17.91 3.08 -12.11
N LYS A 114 16.75 3.41 -11.53
CA LYS A 114 16.60 3.69 -10.10
C LYS A 114 15.97 2.49 -9.41
N HIS A 115 16.58 2.07 -8.31
CA HIS A 115 15.98 1.07 -7.43
C HIS A 115 14.78 1.68 -6.71
N MET A 116 13.62 1.02 -6.77
CA MET A 116 12.40 1.46 -6.08
C MET A 116 12.59 1.46 -4.55
N SER A 117 13.39 0.53 -4.03
CA SER A 117 13.73 0.42 -2.61
C SER A 117 15.04 -0.34 -2.44
N ARG A 118 15.82 -0.01 -1.40
CA ARG A 118 17.05 -0.74 -1.04
C ARG A 118 16.79 -2.06 -0.31
N PHE A 119 15.55 -2.28 0.13
CA PHE A 119 15.16 -3.43 0.95
C PHE A 119 14.41 -4.52 0.19
N ILE A 120 14.13 -4.31 -1.10
CA ILE A 120 13.36 -5.24 -1.93
C ILE A 120 14.29 -5.89 -2.94
N LEU A 121 14.52 -7.20 -2.79
CA LEU A 121 15.35 -7.98 -3.70
C LEU A 121 14.55 -8.55 -4.88
N ARG A 122 13.29 -8.93 -4.64
CA ARG A 122 12.43 -9.58 -5.62
C ARG A 122 10.97 -9.19 -5.38
N VAL A 123 10.23 -9.00 -6.46
CA VAL A 123 8.78 -8.80 -6.43
C VAL A 123 8.15 -9.92 -7.26
N LEU A 124 7.19 -10.63 -6.68
CA LEU A 124 6.48 -11.71 -7.35
C LEU A 124 4.98 -11.36 -7.44
N PRO A 125 4.39 -11.32 -8.64
CA PRO A 125 2.95 -11.14 -8.79
C PRO A 125 2.24 -12.44 -8.40
N ILE A 126 1.22 -12.34 -7.54
CA ILE A 126 0.37 -13.46 -7.13
C ILE A 126 -1.03 -13.17 -7.66
N GLU A 127 -1.48 -13.93 -8.65
CA GLU A 127 -2.82 -13.76 -9.25
C GLU A 127 -3.90 -14.57 -8.51
N VAL A 128 -3.52 -15.74 -8.00
CA VAL A 128 -4.42 -16.67 -7.31
C VAL A 128 -3.73 -17.15 -6.04
N ALA A 129 -4.50 -17.19 -4.95
CA ALA A 129 -4.11 -17.79 -3.68
C ALA A 129 -5.22 -18.74 -3.24
N CYS A 130 -4.86 -19.88 -2.66
CA CYS A 130 -5.79 -20.89 -2.17
C CYS A 130 -5.25 -21.52 -0.88
N TYR A 131 -6.04 -22.34 -0.21
CA TYR A 131 -5.56 -23.15 0.90
C TYR A 131 -4.53 -24.17 0.40
N ALA A 132 -3.61 -24.56 1.28
CA ALA A 132 -2.58 -25.54 0.99
C ALA A 132 -3.13 -26.98 1.00
N SER A 133 -4.12 -27.27 0.16
CA SER A 133 -4.62 -28.61 -0.14
C SER A 133 -4.44 -28.92 -1.61
N GLU A 134 -4.15 -30.17 -1.93
CA GLU A 134 -3.94 -30.62 -3.32
C GLU A 134 -5.12 -30.29 -4.22
N GLU A 135 -6.34 -30.51 -3.71
CA GLU A 135 -7.57 -30.25 -4.44
C GLU A 135 -7.75 -28.75 -4.73
N GLU A 136 -7.49 -27.87 -3.76
CA GLU A 136 -7.60 -26.43 -3.97
C GLU A 136 -6.51 -25.90 -4.90
N ILE A 137 -5.28 -26.39 -4.76
CA ILE A 137 -4.17 -26.03 -5.64
C ILE A 137 -4.50 -26.43 -7.08
N SER A 138 -5.00 -27.65 -7.30
CA SER A 138 -5.37 -28.16 -8.62
C SER A 138 -6.50 -27.37 -9.25
N ARG A 139 -7.52 -27.00 -8.47
CA ARG A 139 -8.62 -26.13 -8.94
C ARG A 139 -8.16 -24.71 -9.24
N ALA A 140 -7.30 -24.15 -8.40
CA ALA A 140 -6.82 -22.78 -8.53
C ALA A 140 -5.87 -22.58 -9.71
N ILE A 141 -5.04 -23.58 -10.02
CA ILE A 141 -4.03 -23.49 -11.07
C ILE A 141 -4.60 -23.71 -12.48
N ALA A 142 -5.65 -24.54 -12.62
CA ALA A 142 -6.29 -24.82 -13.91
C ALA A 142 -6.60 -23.57 -14.77
N PRO A 143 -7.32 -22.55 -14.27
CA PRO A 143 -7.63 -21.35 -15.07
C PRO A 143 -6.38 -20.51 -15.39
N VAL A 144 -5.34 -20.58 -14.55
CA VAL A 144 -4.08 -19.85 -14.79
C VAL A 144 -3.30 -20.50 -15.92
N VAL A 145 -3.28 -21.83 -15.96
CA VAL A 145 -2.61 -22.59 -17.03
C VAL A 145 -3.30 -22.37 -18.36
N GLU A 146 -4.62 -22.48 -18.43
CA GLU A 146 -5.38 -22.23 -19.67
C GLU A 146 -5.14 -20.81 -20.21
N LYS A 147 -5.08 -19.81 -19.32
CA LYS A 147 -4.85 -18.41 -19.69
C LYS A 147 -3.44 -18.15 -20.24
N TYR A 148 -2.41 -18.76 -19.63
CA TYR A 148 -1.01 -18.45 -19.96
C TYR A 148 -0.33 -19.47 -20.87
N PHE A 149 -0.87 -20.68 -20.96
CA PHE A 149 -0.36 -21.79 -21.77
C PHE A 149 -1.48 -22.38 -22.65
N PRO A 150 -2.05 -21.60 -23.58
CA PRO A 150 -3.03 -22.13 -24.52
C PRO A 150 -2.40 -23.19 -25.44
N VAL A 151 -3.16 -24.26 -25.70
CA VAL A 151 -2.71 -25.42 -26.49
C VAL A 151 -2.36 -25.05 -27.93
N ASP A 152 -2.96 -23.99 -28.46
CA ASP A 152 -2.79 -23.51 -29.84
C ASP A 152 -1.62 -22.53 -30.01
N THR A 153 -0.48 -22.77 -29.34
CA THR A 153 0.72 -21.98 -29.59
C THR A 153 1.34 -22.43 -30.92
N GLN A 154 0.79 -21.93 -32.02
CA GLN A 154 1.12 -22.31 -33.41
C GLN A 154 2.49 -21.85 -33.91
N ASP A 155 3.37 -21.29 -33.09
CA ASP A 155 4.76 -21.05 -33.49
C ASP A 155 5.71 -21.07 -32.28
N PRO A 156 6.73 -21.94 -32.26
CA PRO A 156 7.83 -21.79 -31.33
C PRO A 156 8.56 -20.47 -31.64
N GLN A 157 8.48 -19.50 -30.73
CA GLN A 157 9.28 -18.28 -30.79
C GLN A 157 10.75 -18.69 -30.71
N LYS A 158 11.46 -18.50 -31.83
CA LYS A 158 12.83 -18.95 -32.08
C LYS A 158 13.85 -17.93 -31.61
#